data_AF-A0A7X8K1W0-F1
#
_entry.id   AF-A0A7X8K1W0-F1
#
_cell.length_a   1.000
_cell.length_b   1.000
_cell.length_c   1.000
_cell.angle_alpha   90.00
_cell.angle_beta   90.00
_cell.angle_gamma   90.00
#
_symmetry.space_group_name_H-M   'P 1'
#
loop_
_entity.id
_entity.type
_entity.pdbx_description
1 polymer ?
#
loop_
_entity_poly.entity_id
_entity_poly.type
_entity_poly.pdbx_seq_one_letter_code
_entity_poly.pdbx_strand_id
1 'polypeptide(L)'
;ELEAIFKLIEEVKIPRVCFYHLVYSGRGSSMMEEDISHEESRAALDLIMEKTLDFHQRGLDKEILTVDNHADGVYIYQKMLKTDPERAEEIMKLLKRNGGNRTGIAIGAVDWHGNVHPDQFTQNHTFGNVRERPFGEIWSDVSHPILGGLKNRKPLLKGRCAACKWLDVCNGNFRARAEAVTGDFWESDPACYLTDAEIGLA
;
A
#
# COMPACT_ATOMS: atom_id res chain seq x y z
N GLU A 1 -3.56 -18.69 -10.70
CA GLU A 1 -2.33 -18.44 -11.49
C GLU A 1 -1.07 -18.27 -10.64
N LEU A 2 -1.16 -17.75 -9.41
CA LEU A 2 -0.01 -17.52 -8.51
C LEU A 2 0.96 -18.71 -8.38
N GLU A 3 0.45 -19.95 -8.27
CA GLU A 3 1.31 -21.13 -8.20
C GLU A 3 2.22 -21.30 -9.43
N ALA A 4 1.71 -21.01 -10.62
CA ALA A 4 2.50 -21.06 -11.85
C ALA A 4 3.58 -19.96 -11.86
N ILE A 5 3.29 -18.79 -11.28
CA ILE A 5 4.28 -17.71 -11.11
C ILE A 5 5.39 -18.15 -10.15
N PHE A 6 5.07 -18.79 -9.02
CA PHE A 6 6.07 -19.34 -8.10
C PHE A 6 6.94 -20.42 -8.75
N LYS A 7 6.34 -21.30 -9.56
CA LYS A 7 7.08 -22.27 -10.36
C LYS A 7 8.06 -21.58 -11.31
N LEU A 8 7.61 -20.54 -12.03
CA LEU A 8 8.46 -19.76 -12.93
C LEU A 8 9.63 -19.08 -12.20
N ILE A 9 9.36 -18.49 -11.03
CA ILE A 9 10.39 -17.84 -10.19
C ILE A 9 11.50 -18.81 -9.82
N GLU A 10 11.14 -20.05 -9.49
CA GLU A 10 12.09 -21.09 -9.14
C GLU A 10 12.87 -21.57 -10.36
N GLU A 11 12.18 -21.95 -11.44
CA GLU A 11 12.78 -22.50 -12.67
C GLU A 11 13.78 -21.54 -13.33
N VAL A 12 13.43 -20.26 -13.40
CA VAL A 12 14.26 -19.22 -14.01
C VAL A 12 15.22 -18.58 -13.00
N LYS A 13 15.19 -19.02 -11.74
CA LYS A 13 16.05 -18.51 -10.65
C LYS A 13 15.92 -17.00 -10.43
N ILE A 14 14.71 -16.46 -10.55
CA ILE A 14 14.42 -15.05 -10.29
C ILE A 14 14.70 -14.75 -8.80
N PRO A 15 15.57 -13.78 -8.46
CA PRO A 15 15.95 -13.52 -7.07
C PRO A 15 14.92 -12.66 -6.33
N ARG A 16 14.09 -11.88 -7.06
CA ARG A 16 13.13 -10.95 -6.49
C ARG A 16 11.84 -10.92 -7.30
N VAL A 17 10.69 -10.93 -6.62
CA VAL A 17 9.37 -10.71 -7.22
C VAL A 17 8.56 -9.71 -6.40
N CYS A 18 7.76 -8.90 -7.10
CA CYS A 18 6.78 -8.00 -6.50
C CYS A 18 5.38 -8.38 -6.98
N PHE A 19 4.49 -8.70 -6.05
CA PHE A 19 3.07 -8.90 -6.31
C PHE A 19 2.32 -7.60 -6.05
N TYR A 20 1.74 -7.01 -7.09
CA TYR A 20 1.05 -5.73 -7.02
C TYR A 20 -0.46 -5.96 -6.85
N HIS A 21 -1.05 -5.28 -5.87
CA HIS A 21 -2.49 -5.08 -5.86
C HIS A 21 -2.86 -4.05 -6.92
N LEU A 22 -4.02 -4.21 -7.55
CA LEU A 22 -4.46 -3.27 -8.58
C LEU A 22 -4.70 -1.89 -7.96
N VAL A 23 -4.14 -0.85 -8.57
CA VAL A 23 -4.39 0.56 -8.23
C VAL A 23 -5.14 1.22 -9.38
N TYR A 24 -6.47 1.05 -9.39
CA TYR A 24 -7.32 1.79 -10.29
C TYR A 24 -7.36 3.26 -9.90
N SER A 25 -7.14 4.14 -10.88
CA SER A 25 -7.13 5.58 -10.71
C SER A 25 -7.34 6.29 -12.05
N GLY A 26 -7.81 7.53 -12.01
CA GLY A 26 -8.01 8.36 -13.21
C GLY A 26 -8.86 7.66 -14.28
N ARG A 27 -8.32 7.53 -15.50
CA ARG A 27 -9.01 6.88 -16.64
C ARG A 27 -9.12 5.35 -16.52
N GLY A 28 -8.41 4.73 -15.59
CA GLY A 28 -8.47 3.30 -15.30
C GLY A 28 -9.47 2.94 -14.20
N SER A 29 -10.33 3.87 -13.77
CA SER A 29 -11.33 3.61 -12.72
C SER A 29 -12.31 2.49 -13.08
N SER A 30 -12.56 2.24 -14.37
CA SER A 30 -13.40 1.12 -14.83
C SER A 30 -12.79 -0.26 -14.55
N MET A 31 -11.47 -0.35 -14.32
CA MET A 31 -10.80 -1.62 -13.96
C MET A 31 -11.12 -2.09 -12.54
N MET A 32 -11.87 -1.30 -11.76
CA MET A 32 -12.37 -1.72 -10.46
C MET A 32 -13.19 -3.01 -10.54
N GLU A 33 -13.90 -3.25 -11.64
CA GLU A 33 -14.67 -4.49 -11.86
C GLU A 33 -13.80 -5.72 -12.10
N GLU A 34 -12.51 -5.52 -12.41
CA GLU A 34 -11.51 -6.57 -12.62
C GLU A 34 -10.66 -6.82 -11.37
N ASP A 35 -10.87 -6.07 -10.29
CA ASP A 35 -10.16 -6.27 -9.03
C ASP A 35 -10.65 -7.55 -8.33
N ILE A 36 -9.74 -8.19 -7.60
CA ILE A 36 -10.06 -9.41 -6.86
C ILE A 36 -10.85 -9.09 -5.60
N SER A 37 -11.67 -10.03 -5.15
CA SER A 37 -12.40 -9.92 -3.89
C SER A 37 -11.46 -9.86 -2.67
N HIS A 38 -11.99 -9.44 -1.53
CA HIS A 38 -11.26 -9.44 -0.26
C HIS A 38 -10.87 -10.87 0.16
N GLU A 39 -11.72 -11.85 -0.11
CA GLU A 39 -11.45 -13.27 0.12
C GLU A 39 -10.31 -13.78 -0.76
N GLU A 40 -10.31 -13.43 -2.04
CA GLU A 40 -9.23 -13.77 -2.98
C GLU A 40 -7.92 -13.08 -2.60
N SER A 41 -7.96 -11.82 -2.16
CA SER A 41 -6.78 -11.10 -1.65
C SER A 41 -6.16 -11.82 -0.44
N ARG A 42 -7.00 -12.30 0.49
CA ARG A 42 -6.54 -13.08 1.66
C ARG A 42 -5.94 -14.42 1.24
N ALA A 43 -6.61 -15.13 0.33
CA ALA A 43 -6.12 -16.41 -0.18
C ALA A 43 -4.79 -16.26 -0.94
N ALA A 44 -4.66 -15.20 -1.73
CA ALA A 44 -3.42 -14.86 -2.43
C ALA A 44 -2.27 -14.60 -1.45
N LEU A 45 -2.51 -13.80 -0.41
CA LEU A 45 -1.47 -13.49 0.57
C LEU A 45 -1.10 -14.72 1.41
N ASP A 46 -2.06 -15.57 1.77
CA ASP A 46 -1.81 -16.85 2.44
C ASP A 46 -0.90 -17.75 1.60
N LEU A 47 -1.18 -17.86 0.29
CA LEU A 47 -0.33 -18.63 -0.63
C LEU A 47 1.08 -18.01 -0.78
N ILE A 48 1.17 -16.68 -0.89
CA ILE A 48 2.45 -15.97 -0.95
C ILE A 48 3.29 -16.25 0.30
N MET A 49 2.67 -16.20 1.49
CA MET A 49 3.34 -16.53 2.75
C MET A 49 3.83 -17.99 2.78
N GLU A 50 2.97 -18.94 2.38
CA GLU A 50 3.32 -20.36 2.29
C GLU A 50 4.56 -20.57 1.40
N LYS A 51 4.53 -20.05 0.17
CA LYS A 51 5.65 -20.23 -0.78
C LYS A 51 6.92 -19.51 -0.34
N THR A 52 6.79 -18.37 0.32
CA THR A 52 7.95 -17.66 0.89
C THR A 52 8.63 -18.51 1.97
N LEU A 53 7.84 -19.12 2.86
CA LEU A 53 8.36 -20.00 3.90
C LEU A 53 8.98 -21.28 3.33
N ASP A 54 8.35 -21.89 2.32
CA ASP A 54 8.90 -23.06 1.61
C ASP A 54 10.27 -22.75 0.97
N PHE A 55 10.38 -21.65 0.22
CA PHE A 55 11.67 -21.25 -0.36
C PHE A 55 12.74 -21.04 0.72
N HIS A 56 12.40 -20.36 1.81
CA HIS A 56 13.33 -20.16 2.91
C HIS A 56 13.80 -21.48 3.55
N GLN A 57 12.87 -22.41 3.81
CA GLN A 57 13.18 -23.72 4.38
C GLN A 57 14.07 -24.57 3.47
N ARG A 58 13.91 -24.43 2.14
CA ARG A 58 14.75 -25.10 1.14
C ARG A 58 16.09 -24.38 0.87
N GLY A 59 16.37 -23.28 1.59
CA GLY A 59 17.60 -22.50 1.42
C GLY A 59 17.65 -21.70 0.11
N LEU A 60 16.49 -21.46 -0.52
CA LEU A 60 16.36 -20.64 -1.70
C LEU A 60 16.17 -19.18 -1.27
N ASP A 61 17.22 -18.39 -1.40
CA ASP A 61 17.16 -16.96 -1.07
C ASP A 61 16.36 -16.20 -2.14
N LYS A 62 15.19 -15.67 -1.74
CA LYS A 62 14.20 -15.02 -2.59
C LYS A 62 13.62 -13.80 -1.88
N GLU A 63 13.65 -12.66 -2.54
CA GLU A 63 13.01 -11.44 -2.05
C GLU A 63 11.58 -11.34 -2.61
N ILE A 64 10.58 -11.60 -1.78
CA ILE A 64 9.17 -11.56 -2.17
C ILE A 64 8.53 -10.33 -1.52
N LEU A 65 7.95 -9.47 -2.36
CA LEU A 65 7.28 -8.26 -1.93
C LEU A 65 5.82 -8.29 -2.33
N THR A 66 4.96 -7.76 -1.47
CA THR A 66 3.63 -7.30 -1.87
C THR A 66 3.60 -5.78 -1.88
N VAL A 67 2.89 -5.21 -2.85
CA VAL A 67 2.97 -3.78 -3.18
C VAL A 67 1.57 -3.21 -3.36
N ASP A 68 1.42 -1.94 -3.01
CA ASP A 68 0.19 -1.15 -3.16
C ASP A 68 -1.01 -1.57 -2.29
N ASN A 69 -0.79 -2.37 -1.23
CA ASN A 69 -1.76 -2.58 -0.16
C ASN A 69 -1.09 -2.71 1.20
N HIS A 70 -1.14 -1.66 2.02
CA HIS A 70 -0.50 -1.66 3.34
C HIS A 70 -1.24 -2.52 4.39
N ALA A 71 -2.44 -3.02 4.06
CA ALA A 71 -3.13 -4.02 4.87
C ALA A 71 -2.34 -5.34 4.98
N ASP A 72 -1.56 -5.69 3.94
CA ASP A 72 -0.75 -6.92 3.88
C ASP A 72 0.19 -7.07 5.07
N GLY A 73 0.90 -6.01 5.43
CA GLY A 73 1.80 -6.02 6.57
C GLY A 73 1.09 -6.35 7.88
N VAL A 74 -0.09 -5.75 8.09
CA VAL A 74 -0.92 -5.99 9.28
C VAL A 74 -1.51 -7.40 9.27
N TYR A 75 -1.88 -7.92 8.11
CA TYR A 75 -2.38 -9.28 7.97
C TYR A 75 -1.30 -10.32 8.28
N ILE A 76 -0.10 -10.14 7.72
CA ILE A 76 1.07 -10.97 8.01
C ILE A 76 1.38 -10.94 9.51
N TYR A 77 1.39 -9.76 10.12
CA TYR A 77 1.57 -9.63 11.58
C TYR A 77 0.54 -10.44 12.37
N GLN A 78 -0.76 -10.33 12.02
CA GLN A 78 -1.83 -11.06 12.72
C GLN A 78 -1.74 -12.58 12.56
N LYS A 79 -1.29 -13.06 11.41
CA LYS A 79 -1.03 -14.48 11.16
C LYS A 79 0.15 -14.96 12.00
N MET A 80 1.27 -14.23 11.94
CA MET A 80 2.48 -14.57 12.69
C MET A 80 2.28 -14.51 14.20
N LEU A 81 1.44 -13.59 14.71
CA LEU A 81 1.12 -13.53 16.13
C LEU A 81 0.51 -14.84 16.68
N LYS A 82 -0.14 -15.63 15.81
CA LYS A 82 -0.75 -16.93 16.19
C LYS A 82 0.24 -18.09 16.16
N THR A 83 1.29 -17.99 15.34
CA THR A 83 2.21 -19.11 15.05
C THR A 83 3.61 -18.90 15.63
N ASP A 84 4.11 -17.67 15.61
CA ASP A 84 5.44 -17.26 16.06
C ASP A 84 5.39 -15.80 16.59
N PRO A 85 5.07 -15.63 17.89
CA PRO A 85 4.95 -14.31 18.50
C PRO A 85 6.24 -13.48 18.52
N GLU A 86 7.41 -14.13 18.56
CA GLU A 86 8.70 -13.43 18.55
C GLU A 86 8.93 -12.77 17.19
N ARG A 87 8.69 -13.52 16.10
CA ARG A 87 8.75 -12.97 14.74
C ARG A 87 7.67 -11.92 14.50
N ALA A 88 6.50 -12.07 15.10
CA ALA A 88 5.45 -11.05 15.02
C ALA A 88 5.89 -9.71 15.63
N GLU A 89 6.64 -9.74 16.75
CA GLU A 89 7.19 -8.52 17.35
C GLU A 89 8.20 -7.83 16.41
N GLU A 90 9.06 -8.61 15.74
CA GLU A 90 9.98 -8.09 14.73
C GLU A 90 9.24 -7.45 13.55
N ILE A 91 8.22 -8.13 13.02
CA ILE A 91 7.37 -7.60 11.94
C ILE A 91 6.75 -6.25 12.36
N MET A 92 6.21 -6.15 13.58
CA MET A 92 5.63 -4.91 14.08
C MET A 92 6.67 -3.78 14.16
N LYS A 93 7.90 -4.07 14.59
CA LYS A 93 9.00 -3.08 14.59
C LYS A 93 9.32 -2.60 13.18
N LEU A 94 9.38 -3.51 12.20
CA LEU A 94 9.63 -3.17 10.79
C LEU A 94 8.50 -2.33 10.19
N LEU A 95 7.24 -2.67 10.47
CA LEU A 95 6.07 -1.92 10.01
C LEU A 95 6.04 -0.50 10.58
N LYS A 96 6.31 -0.34 11.88
CA LYS A 96 6.41 0.99 12.51
C LYS A 96 7.53 1.83 11.91
N ARG A 97 8.68 1.22 11.58
CA ARG A 97 9.80 1.90 10.91
C ARG A 97 9.43 2.33 9.49
N ASN A 98 8.69 1.50 8.75
CA ASN A 98 8.21 1.82 7.42
C ASN A 98 7.18 2.96 7.43
N GLY A 99 6.22 2.91 8.37
CA GLY A 99 5.22 3.96 8.57
C GLY A 99 4.10 3.99 7.53
N GLY A 100 3.84 2.86 6.85
CA GLY A 100 2.71 2.69 5.94
C GLY A 100 2.84 3.46 4.63
N ASN A 101 1.73 3.92 4.08
CA ASN A 101 1.76 4.73 2.86
C ASN A 101 2.47 6.07 3.11
N ARG A 102 3.49 6.40 2.31
CA ARG A 102 4.33 7.61 2.48
C ARG A 102 4.15 8.67 1.38
N THR A 103 3.12 8.57 0.54
CA THR A 103 2.72 9.56 -0.46
C THR A 103 2.66 10.98 0.13
N GLY A 104 3.26 11.99 -0.50
CA GLY A 104 3.26 13.37 0.04
C GLY A 104 4.18 13.60 1.26
N ILE A 105 4.80 12.55 1.82
CA ILE A 105 5.70 12.61 2.98
C ILE A 105 7.14 12.29 2.57
N ALA A 106 7.37 11.05 2.15
CA ALA A 106 8.68 10.55 1.71
C ALA A 106 8.67 10.04 0.27
N ILE A 107 7.50 10.04 -0.37
CA ILE A 107 7.30 9.69 -1.77
C ILE A 107 6.65 10.90 -2.45
N GLY A 108 7.20 11.27 -3.60
CA GLY A 108 6.67 12.24 -4.55
C GLY A 108 7.04 11.79 -5.96
N ALA A 109 6.30 12.25 -6.96
CA ALA A 109 6.56 11.91 -8.37
C ALA A 109 6.73 13.19 -9.19
N VAL A 110 7.61 13.13 -10.18
CA VAL A 110 7.77 14.17 -11.21
C VAL A 110 7.50 13.51 -12.56
N ASP A 111 6.49 13.98 -13.28
CA ASP A 111 6.13 13.42 -14.58
C ASP A 111 7.09 13.88 -15.70
N TRP A 112 6.88 13.38 -16.92
CA TRP A 112 7.68 13.75 -18.10
C TRP A 112 7.53 15.24 -18.50
N HIS A 113 6.41 15.87 -18.13
CA HIS A 113 6.17 17.30 -18.27
C HIS A 113 6.76 18.13 -17.12
N GLY A 114 7.40 17.52 -16.14
CA GLY A 114 8.01 18.20 -14.99
C GLY A 114 7.00 18.55 -13.89
N ASN A 115 5.75 18.10 -14.01
CA ASN A 115 4.72 18.33 -13.00
C ASN A 115 5.01 17.48 -11.76
N VAL A 116 4.83 18.08 -10.59
CA VAL A 116 5.03 17.43 -9.29
C VAL A 116 3.70 16.90 -8.77
N HIS A 117 3.67 15.60 -8.51
CA HIS A 117 2.53 14.84 -8.00
C HIS A 117 2.87 14.20 -6.65
N PRO A 118 1.88 13.81 -5.85
CA PRO A 118 2.14 13.18 -4.56
C PRO A 118 2.68 11.75 -4.69
N ASP A 119 2.33 11.03 -5.76
CA ASP A 119 2.91 9.75 -6.18
C ASP A 119 2.60 9.47 -7.67
N GLN A 120 3.03 8.32 -8.18
CA GLN A 120 2.86 7.93 -9.58
C GLN A 120 1.41 7.62 -9.99
N PHE A 121 0.52 7.37 -9.03
CA PHE A 121 -0.88 6.96 -9.26
C PHE A 121 -1.87 8.11 -9.08
N THR A 122 -1.48 9.17 -8.37
CA THR A 122 -2.32 10.31 -8.01
C THR A 122 -1.99 11.51 -8.90
N GLN A 123 -1.95 11.30 -10.21
CA GLN A 123 -1.55 12.35 -11.19
C GLN A 123 -2.64 13.41 -11.42
N ASN A 124 -3.87 13.15 -10.98
CA ASN A 124 -4.96 14.12 -10.97
C ASN A 124 -4.71 15.31 -10.01
N HIS A 125 -3.77 15.18 -9.07
CA HIS A 125 -3.34 16.27 -8.19
C HIS A 125 -1.92 16.72 -8.57
N THR A 126 -1.77 17.98 -8.94
CA THR A 126 -0.49 18.59 -9.34
C THR A 126 -0.17 19.78 -8.45
N PHE A 127 1.05 19.82 -7.91
CA PHE A 127 1.46 20.87 -6.95
C PHE A 127 2.30 21.98 -7.58
N GLY A 128 2.82 21.77 -8.80
CA GLY A 128 3.64 22.73 -9.52
C GLY A 128 4.50 22.04 -10.57
N ASN A 129 5.40 22.79 -11.20
CA ASN A 129 6.29 22.26 -12.22
C ASN A 129 7.76 22.59 -11.91
N VAL A 130 8.64 21.59 -11.96
CA VAL A 130 10.08 21.76 -11.65
C VAL A 130 10.83 22.62 -12.67
N ARG A 131 10.23 22.87 -13.83
CA ARG A 131 10.75 23.79 -14.85
C ARG A 131 10.47 25.26 -14.51
N GLU A 132 9.53 25.52 -13.60
CA GLU A 132 9.10 26.86 -13.19
C GLU A 132 9.61 27.22 -11.79
N ARG A 133 9.59 26.28 -10.85
CA ARG A 133 10.01 26.48 -9.45
C ARG A 133 10.86 25.29 -8.96
N PRO A 134 11.83 25.49 -8.04
CA PRO A 134 12.58 24.39 -7.45
C PRO A 134 11.68 23.36 -6.75
N PHE A 135 11.97 22.06 -6.92
CA PHE A 135 11.19 20.98 -6.29
C PHE A 135 11.03 21.18 -4.78
N GLY A 136 12.09 21.59 -4.08
CA GLY A 136 12.06 21.80 -2.63
C GLY A 136 11.05 22.86 -2.20
N GLU A 137 10.86 23.91 -3.00
CA GLU A 137 9.83 24.93 -2.74
C GLU A 137 8.44 24.36 -2.98
N ILE A 138 8.21 23.70 -4.12
CA ILE A 138 6.93 23.06 -4.45
C ILE A 138 6.54 22.04 -3.37
N TRP A 139 7.47 21.20 -2.95
CA TRP A 139 7.22 20.11 -2.01
C TRP A 139 6.99 20.58 -0.56
N SER A 140 7.51 21.76 -0.22
CA SER A 140 7.36 22.36 1.11
C SER A 140 6.16 23.32 1.19
N ASP A 141 5.59 23.69 0.04
CA ASP A 141 4.44 24.58 -0.07
C ASP A 141 3.13 23.84 0.29
N VAL A 142 2.75 23.93 1.56
CA VAL A 142 1.54 23.28 2.11
C VAL A 142 0.25 24.07 1.84
N SER A 143 0.29 25.10 0.99
CA SER A 143 -0.91 25.83 0.58
C SER A 143 -1.87 24.97 -0.24
N HIS A 144 -1.35 23.97 -0.97
CA HIS A 144 -2.19 23.00 -1.68
C HIS A 144 -2.83 22.03 -0.66
N PRO A 145 -4.17 21.95 -0.58
CA PRO A 145 -4.87 21.22 0.49
C PRO A 145 -4.52 19.72 0.52
N ILE A 146 -4.33 19.10 -0.64
CA ILE A 146 -3.91 17.69 -0.72
C ILE A 146 -2.47 17.47 -0.23
N LEU A 147 -1.51 18.30 -0.62
CA LEU A 147 -0.12 18.15 -0.16
C LEU A 147 0.00 18.43 1.35
N GLY A 148 -0.61 19.51 1.83
CA GLY A 148 -0.69 19.82 3.25
C GLY A 148 -1.38 18.70 4.03
N GLY A 149 -2.50 18.20 3.52
CA GLY A 149 -3.22 17.08 4.10
C GLY A 149 -2.41 15.78 4.12
N LEU A 150 -1.70 15.42 3.05
CA LEU A 150 -0.91 14.19 2.99
C LEU A 150 0.21 14.15 4.02
N LYS A 151 0.81 15.32 4.32
CA LYS A 151 1.84 15.48 5.36
C LYS A 151 1.29 15.29 6.79
N ASN A 152 0.00 15.54 7.01
CA ASN A 152 -0.70 15.31 8.28
C ASN A 152 -2.07 14.66 8.08
N ARG A 153 -2.08 13.46 7.47
CA ARG A 153 -3.31 12.85 6.94
C ARG A 153 -4.20 12.18 7.98
N LYS A 154 -3.62 11.71 9.10
CA LYS A 154 -4.33 10.84 10.05
C LYS A 154 -5.64 11.47 10.57
N PRO A 155 -5.68 12.77 10.94
CA PRO A 155 -6.92 13.41 11.38
C PRO A 155 -7.94 13.66 10.27
N LEU A 156 -7.53 13.57 8.99
CA LEU A 156 -8.39 13.82 7.84
C LEU A 156 -9.12 12.54 7.38
N LEU A 157 -8.59 11.37 7.72
CA LEU A 157 -9.16 10.10 7.26
C LEU A 157 -10.57 9.88 7.80
N LYS A 158 -11.44 9.33 6.94
CA LYS A 158 -12.84 9.06 7.21
C LYS A 158 -13.15 7.56 7.26
N GLY A 159 -14.43 7.24 7.42
CA GLY A 159 -14.96 5.88 7.48
C GLY A 159 -14.27 5.00 8.53
N ARG A 160 -14.01 3.74 8.17
CA ARG A 160 -13.35 2.78 9.07
C ARG A 160 -11.91 3.15 9.42
N CYS A 161 -11.23 3.89 8.54
CA CYS A 161 -9.85 4.30 8.77
C CYS A 161 -9.71 5.29 9.94
N ALA A 162 -10.73 6.12 10.19
CA ALA A 162 -10.72 7.14 11.25
C ALA A 162 -10.58 6.55 12.66
N ALA A 163 -11.10 5.34 12.89
CA ALA A 163 -11.08 4.64 14.17
C ALA A 163 -10.21 3.36 14.15
N CYS A 164 -9.43 3.14 13.10
CA CYS A 164 -8.61 1.94 12.93
C CYS A 164 -7.38 1.95 13.85
N LYS A 165 -7.21 0.89 14.65
CA LYS A 165 -6.04 0.74 15.54
C LYS A 165 -4.70 0.56 14.82
N TRP A 166 -4.72 0.22 13.52
CA TRP A 166 -3.52 0.00 12.70
C TRP A 166 -3.10 1.23 11.90
N LEU A 167 -3.73 2.38 12.13
CA LEU A 167 -3.50 3.59 11.35
C LEU A 167 -2.02 4.05 11.38
N ASP A 168 -1.31 3.81 12.47
CA ASP A 168 0.11 4.18 12.59
C ASP A 168 1.06 3.39 11.69
N VAL A 169 0.68 2.18 11.27
CA VAL A 169 1.50 1.31 10.41
C VAL A 169 0.98 1.20 8.98
N CYS A 170 -0.31 1.49 8.75
CA CYS A 170 -0.93 1.50 7.42
C CYS A 170 -0.94 2.91 6.80
N ASN A 171 -1.11 3.94 7.63
CA ASN A 171 -1.18 5.36 7.25
C ASN A 171 -2.25 5.66 6.18
N GLY A 172 -3.40 5.01 6.29
CA GLY A 172 -4.53 5.18 5.39
C GLY A 172 -4.44 4.39 4.10
N ASN A 173 -3.43 3.57 3.84
CA ASN A 173 -3.33 2.83 2.58
C ASN A 173 -3.35 3.78 1.34
N PHE A 174 -3.89 3.35 0.20
CA PHE A 174 -3.87 4.12 -1.04
C PHE A 174 -5.01 5.14 -1.09
N ARG A 175 -4.66 6.41 -1.29
CA ARG A 175 -5.64 7.52 -1.37
C ARG A 175 -6.25 7.65 -2.77
N ALA A 176 -5.47 7.34 -3.81
CA ALA A 176 -5.95 7.35 -5.19
C ALA A 176 -7.14 6.38 -5.40
N ARG A 177 -7.11 5.19 -4.79
CA ARG A 177 -8.24 4.25 -4.83
C ARG A 177 -9.46 4.80 -4.10
N ALA A 178 -9.27 5.35 -2.90
CA ALA A 178 -10.37 5.96 -2.14
C ALA A 178 -11.07 7.06 -2.96
N GLU A 179 -10.30 7.96 -3.58
CA GLU A 179 -10.84 9.02 -4.44
C GLU A 179 -11.54 8.46 -5.69
N ALA A 180 -10.94 7.47 -6.35
CA ALA A 180 -11.50 6.90 -7.57
C ALA A 180 -12.87 6.24 -7.37
N VAL A 181 -13.11 5.63 -6.20
CA VAL A 181 -14.38 4.93 -5.90
C VAL A 181 -15.40 5.84 -5.25
N THR A 182 -14.97 6.67 -4.31
CA THR A 182 -15.88 7.44 -3.44
C THR A 182 -16.04 8.89 -3.87
N GLY A 183 -15.13 9.40 -4.71
CA GLY A 183 -14.99 10.82 -4.98
C GLY A 183 -14.33 11.62 -3.85
N ASP A 184 -13.96 10.98 -2.74
CA ASP A 184 -13.34 11.62 -1.57
C ASP A 184 -11.95 11.03 -1.29
N PHE A 185 -10.93 11.86 -1.42
CA PHE A 185 -9.53 11.50 -1.22
C PHE A 185 -9.20 11.00 0.20
N TRP A 186 -10.00 11.39 1.18
CA TRP A 186 -9.76 11.05 2.59
C TRP A 186 -10.58 9.87 3.07
N GLU A 187 -11.43 9.30 2.23
CA GLU A 187 -12.21 8.12 2.59
C GLU A 187 -11.33 6.86 2.71
N SER A 188 -11.94 5.81 3.23
CA SER A 188 -11.34 4.49 3.42
C SER A 188 -10.95 3.89 2.07
N ASP A 189 -9.76 3.30 2.00
CA ASP A 189 -9.34 2.55 0.81
C ASP A 189 -10.17 1.27 0.67
N PRO A 190 -10.96 1.10 -0.40
CA PRO A 190 -11.81 -0.07 -0.60
C PRO A 190 -11.04 -1.39 -0.71
N ALA A 191 -9.74 -1.36 -1.06
CA ALA A 191 -8.90 -2.57 -1.11
C ALA A 191 -8.45 -3.07 0.27
N CYS A 192 -8.79 -2.37 1.35
CA CYS A 192 -8.53 -2.85 2.70
C CYS A 192 -9.45 -4.04 3.03
N TYR A 193 -8.88 -5.25 2.94
CA TYR A 193 -9.57 -6.52 3.20
C TYR A 193 -9.53 -6.96 4.68
N LEU A 194 -9.04 -6.10 5.58
CA LEU A 194 -9.14 -6.34 7.02
C LEU A 194 -10.59 -6.13 7.47
N THR A 195 -11.08 -7.04 8.31
CA THR A 195 -12.44 -6.94 8.87
C THR A 195 -12.51 -5.87 9.95
N ASP A 196 -13.72 -5.39 10.24
CA ASP A 196 -13.98 -4.41 11.30
C ASP A 196 -13.44 -4.90 12.66
N ALA A 197 -13.62 -6.18 12.99
CA ALA A 197 -13.04 -6.79 14.19
C ALA A 197 -11.50 -6.78 14.19
N GLU A 198 -10.86 -7.06 13.05
CA GLU A 198 -9.40 -7.05 12.91
C GLU A 198 -8.83 -5.64 13.12
N ILE A 199 -9.56 -4.59 12.72
CA ILE A 199 -9.15 -3.19 12.89
C ILE A 199 -9.61 -2.56 14.22
N GLY A 200 -10.37 -3.28 15.04
CA GLY A 200 -10.80 -2.85 16.38
C GLY A 200 -12.13 -2.10 16.43
N LEU A 201 -12.95 -2.21 15.39
CA LEU A 201 -14.34 -1.75 15.40
C LEU A 201 -15.26 -2.88 15.90
N ALA A 202 -16.39 -2.47 16.50
CA ALA A 202 -17.40 -3.35 17.09
C ALA A 202 -18.52 -3.68 16.09
#